data_AF-A0A4Y2FQN5-F1
#
_entry.id   AF-A0A4Y2FQN5-F1
#
_cell.length_a   1.000
_cell.length_b   1.000
_cell.length_c   1.000
_cell.angle_alpha   90.00
_cell.angle_beta   90.00
_cell.angle_gamma   90.00
#
_symmetry.space_group_name_H-M   'P 1'
#
loop_
_entity.id
_entity.type
_entity.pdbx_description
1 polymer ?
#
loop_
_entity_poly.entity_id
_entity_poly.type
_entity_poly.pdbx_seq_one_letter_code
_entity_poly.pdbx_strand_id
1 'polypeptide(L)'
;MFQRLRNPALKTKLNQLNKRINKLNDKIENEKYLDTLTNVNTYDGTFWNFTSSFKRKKSNIPTLKGPASIAQINLEKANCIADSLENQFQLNELHDNDTETIVGNSVRCFLNTVPNHFNDFPPTNNNEIINCIKKLNKNKAPGYDGINNKIILNLPYHDY
;
A
#
# COMPACT_ATOMS: atom_id res chain seq x y z
N MET A 1 12.54 -3.00 -13.89
CA MET A 1 13.02 -3.31 -15.26
C MET A 1 12.35 -4.55 -15.86
N PHE A 2 12.38 -5.73 -15.22
CA PHE A 2 11.62 -6.92 -15.69
C PHE A 2 10.10 -6.70 -15.74
N GLN A 3 9.51 -6.08 -14.71
CA GLN A 3 8.06 -5.81 -14.66
C GLN A 3 7.54 -5.00 -15.85
N ARG A 4 8.41 -4.22 -16.52
CA ARG A 4 8.08 -3.42 -17.71
C ARG A 4 8.36 -4.15 -19.02
N LEU A 5 9.49 -4.85 -19.11
CA LEU A 5 9.97 -5.46 -20.37
C LEU A 5 9.63 -6.96 -20.52
N ARG A 6 9.16 -7.62 -19.45
CA ARG A 6 8.94 -9.08 -19.35
C ARG A 6 10.07 -9.98 -19.87
N ASN A 7 11.30 -9.47 -19.94
CA ASN A 7 12.45 -10.21 -20.46
C ASN A 7 12.93 -11.32 -19.48
N PRO A 8 12.96 -12.60 -19.88
CA PRO A 8 13.33 -13.72 -19.01
C PRO A 8 14.78 -13.65 -18.50
N ALA A 9 15.73 -13.14 -19.29
CA ALA A 9 17.12 -13.02 -18.87
C ALA A 9 17.28 -12.04 -17.68
N LEU A 10 16.51 -10.95 -17.67
CA LEU A 10 16.48 -10.00 -16.55
C LEU A 10 15.88 -10.62 -15.28
N LYS A 11 14.86 -11.48 -15.43
CA LYS A 11 14.27 -12.22 -14.30
C LYS A 11 15.27 -13.19 -13.69
N THR A 12 16.01 -13.93 -14.51
CA THR A 12 17.05 -14.85 -14.04
C THR A 12 18.14 -14.11 -13.27
N LYS A 13 18.64 -12.99 -13.80
CA LYS A 13 19.66 -12.18 -13.11
C LYS A 13 19.14 -11.60 -11.78
N LEU A 14 17.89 -11.13 -11.74
CA LEU A 14 17.25 -10.67 -10.51
C LEU A 14 17.16 -11.78 -9.47
N ASN A 15 16.70 -12.97 -9.86
CA ASN A 15 16.58 -14.12 -8.95
C ASN A 15 17.95 -14.56 -8.40
N GLN A 16 18.99 -14.55 -9.24
CA GLN A 16 20.36 -14.84 -8.80
C GLN A 16 20.85 -13.84 -7.75
N LEU A 17 20.62 -12.54 -7.96
CA LEU A 17 20.98 -11.50 -7.00
C LEU A 17 20.20 -11.65 -5.70
N ASN A 18 18.89 -11.84 -5.76
CA ASN A 18 18.06 -12.07 -4.56
C ASN A 18 18.51 -13.30 -3.78
N LYS A 19 18.84 -14.40 -4.47
CA LYS A 19 19.36 -15.62 -3.81
C LYS A 19 20.69 -15.34 -3.11
N ARG A 20 21.57 -14.53 -3.71
CA ARG A 20 22.83 -14.13 -3.09
C ARG A 20 22.61 -13.23 -1.87
N ILE A 21 21.68 -12.28 -1.96
CA ILE A 21 21.30 -11.40 -0.84
C ILE A 21 20.76 -12.23 0.32
N ASN A 22 19.79 -13.11 0.07
CA ASN A 22 19.22 -13.96 1.12
C ASN A 22 20.29 -14.83 1.79
N LYS A 23 21.18 -15.46 1.00
CA LYS A 23 22.29 -16.27 1.56
C LYS A 23 23.23 -15.44 2.45
N LEU A 24 23.49 -14.19 2.10
CA LEU A 24 24.30 -13.29 2.92
C LEU A 24 23.56 -12.88 4.19
N ASN A 25 22.27 -12.58 4.10
CA ASN A 25 21.43 -12.27 5.27
C ASN A 25 21.37 -13.46 6.23
N ASP A 26 21.11 -14.67 5.72
CA ASP A 26 21.10 -15.89 6.53
C ASP A 26 22.44 -16.08 7.26
N LYS A 27 23.56 -15.81 6.58
CA LYS A 27 24.89 -15.90 7.21
C LYS A 27 25.04 -14.89 8.34
N ILE A 28 24.66 -13.62 8.12
CA ILE A 28 24.73 -12.56 9.13
C ILE A 28 23.85 -12.88 10.33
N GLU A 29 22.63 -13.36 10.10
CA GLU A 29 21.70 -13.74 11.16
C GLU A 29 22.24 -14.92 11.99
N ASN A 30 22.78 -15.95 11.33
CA ASN A 30 23.39 -17.09 12.01
C ASN A 30 24.62 -16.68 12.83
N GLU A 31 25.51 -15.84 12.30
CA GLU A 31 26.68 -15.33 13.02
C GLU A 31 26.28 -14.52 14.24
N LYS A 32 25.30 -13.61 14.10
CA LYS A 32 24.73 -12.85 15.23
C LYS A 32 24.12 -13.79 16.27
N TYR A 33 23.42 -14.83 15.85
CA TYR A 33 22.82 -15.78 16.77
C TYR A 33 23.88 -16.57 17.54
N LEU A 34 24.93 -17.06 16.86
CA LEU A 34 26.06 -17.74 17.52
C LEU A 34 26.81 -16.83 18.50
N ASP A 35 27.01 -15.56 18.15
CA ASP A 35 27.61 -14.57 19.04
C ASP A 35 26.74 -14.37 20.28
N THR A 36 25.42 -14.20 20.12
CA THR A 36 24.52 -14.11 21.27
C THR A 36 24.56 -15.37 22.13
N LEU A 37 24.60 -16.57 21.56
CA LEU A 37 24.70 -17.82 22.32
C LEU A 37 25.99 -17.93 23.12
N THR A 38 27.11 -17.42 22.58
CA THR A 38 28.43 -17.51 23.20
C THR A 38 28.58 -16.49 24.33
N ASN A 39 27.97 -15.31 24.18
CA ASN A 39 28.11 -14.19 25.13
C ASN A 39 27.04 -14.17 26.22
N VAL A 40 25.94 -14.92 26.07
CA VAL A 40 24.88 -15.02 27.08
C VAL A 40 25.43 -15.58 28.39
N ASN A 41 25.20 -14.86 29.49
CA ASN A 41 25.62 -15.26 30.83
C ASN A 41 24.53 -15.01 31.88
N THR A 42 24.72 -15.58 33.07
CA THR A 42 23.75 -15.53 34.17
C THR A 42 23.92 -14.32 35.10
N TYR A 43 24.99 -13.54 34.95
CA TYR A 43 25.37 -12.47 35.87
C TYR A 43 24.80 -11.10 35.49
N ASP A 44 24.70 -10.81 34.19
CA ASP A 44 24.29 -9.49 33.66
C ASP A 44 22.82 -9.42 33.18
N GLY A 45 22.06 -10.50 33.35
CA GLY A 45 20.67 -10.60 32.92
C GLY A 45 20.45 -10.94 31.45
N THR A 46 21.50 -11.07 30.63
CA THR A 46 21.39 -11.45 29.20
C THR A 46 20.75 -12.83 29.01
N PHE A 47 21.04 -13.78 29.90
CA PHE A 47 20.36 -15.10 29.92
C PHE A 47 18.85 -14.99 30.11
N TRP A 48 18.39 -14.11 30.99
CA TRP A 48 16.96 -13.93 31.22
C TRP A 48 16.27 -13.31 30.01
N ASN A 49 16.89 -12.31 29.38
CA ASN A 49 16.38 -11.70 28.15
C ASN A 49 16.27 -12.74 27.01
N PHE A 50 17.32 -13.54 26.81
CA PHE A 50 17.33 -14.62 25.81
C PHE A 50 16.24 -15.67 26.10
N THR A 51 16.14 -16.16 27.33
CA THR A 51 15.25 -17.28 27.69
C THR A 51 13.79 -16.89 27.88
N SER A 52 13.50 -15.62 28.22
CA SER A 52 12.15 -15.13 28.47
C SER A 52 11.19 -15.41 27.31
N SER A 53 11.69 -15.31 26.08
CA SER A 53 10.91 -15.52 24.86
C SER A 53 10.38 -16.95 24.73
N PHE A 54 11.17 -17.95 25.13
CA PHE A 54 10.80 -19.37 25.12
C PHE A 54 9.81 -19.72 26.24
N LYS A 55 9.82 -18.95 27.33
CA LYS A 55 8.89 -19.11 28.45
C LYS A 55 7.55 -18.40 28.23
N ARG A 56 7.42 -17.59 27.17
CA ARG A 56 6.13 -16.96 26.83
C ARG A 56 5.14 -18.05 26.46
N LYS A 57 4.15 -18.25 27.34
CA LYS A 57 2.97 -19.06 27.01
C LYS A 57 2.30 -18.42 25.81
N LYS A 58 2.14 -19.17 24.73
CA LYS A 58 1.26 -18.74 23.63
C LYS A 58 -0.12 -18.53 24.24
N SER A 59 -0.71 -17.36 24.05
CA SER A 59 -2.08 -17.10 24.49
C SER A 59 -2.98 -18.04 23.71
N ASN A 60 -3.55 -19.04 24.39
CA ASN A 60 -4.58 -19.86 23.78
C ASN A 60 -5.79 -18.97 23.53
N ILE A 61 -6.32 -19.02 22.32
CA ILE A 61 -7.60 -18.38 22.01
C ILE A 61 -8.62 -18.97 23.00
N PRO A 62 -9.38 -18.14 23.74
CA PRO A 62 -10.39 -18.65 24.66
C PRO A 62 -11.46 -19.45 23.91
N THR A 63 -12.34 -20.14 24.64
CA THR A 63 -13.48 -20.80 24.01
C THR A 63 -14.36 -19.77 23.31
N LEU A 64 -14.69 -20.02 22.05
CA LEU A 64 -15.53 -19.12 21.26
C LEU A 64 -16.98 -19.61 21.30
N LYS A 65 -17.92 -18.68 21.30
CA LYS A 65 -19.34 -19.01 21.16
C LYS A 65 -19.67 -18.99 19.68
N GLY A 66 -19.70 -20.17 19.07
CA GLY A 66 -20.11 -20.34 17.68
C GLY A 66 -21.63 -20.35 17.51
N PRO A 67 -22.11 -20.34 16.26
CA PRO A 67 -23.53 -20.38 15.96
C PRO A 67 -24.21 -21.67 16.43
N ALA A 68 -23.52 -22.81 16.37
CA ALA A 68 -24.06 -24.11 16.76
C ALA A 68 -23.66 -24.55 18.19
N SER A 69 -22.43 -24.26 18.63
CA SER A 69 -21.90 -24.74 19.90
C SER A 69 -20.72 -23.90 20.40
N ILE A 70 -20.27 -24.18 21.62
CA ILE A 70 -19.04 -23.58 22.17
C ILE A 70 -17.84 -24.29 21.53
N ALA A 71 -17.06 -23.54 20.77
CA ALA A 71 -15.86 -24.01 20.12
C ALA A 71 -14.70 -24.09 21.11
N GLN A 72 -14.26 -25.32 21.42
CA GLN A 72 -13.19 -25.58 22.38
C GLN A 72 -11.88 -25.96 21.69
N ILE A 73 -11.95 -26.78 20.64
CA ILE A 73 -10.76 -27.18 19.87
C ILE A 73 -10.39 -26.12 18.82
N ASN A 74 -9.12 -26.11 18.41
CA ASN A 74 -8.63 -25.11 17.45
C ASN A 74 -9.35 -25.17 16.09
N LEU A 75 -9.76 -26.37 15.65
CA LEU A 75 -10.51 -26.54 14.42
C LEU A 75 -11.90 -25.90 14.50
N GLU A 76 -12.64 -26.16 15.58
CA GLU A 76 -13.94 -25.53 15.84
C GLU A 76 -13.81 -24.01 15.94
N LYS A 77 -12.74 -23.51 16.58
CA LYS A 77 -12.50 -22.07 16.69
C LYS A 77 -12.22 -21.43 15.34
N ALA A 78 -11.45 -22.10 14.49
CA ALA A 78 -11.19 -21.63 13.13
C ALA A 78 -12.49 -21.56 12.31
N ASN A 79 -13.33 -22.59 12.38
CA ASN A 79 -14.64 -22.60 11.72
C ASN A 79 -15.56 -21.50 12.26
N CYS A 80 -15.63 -21.33 13.59
CA CYS A 80 -16.41 -20.26 14.21
C CYS A 80 -16.00 -18.86 13.73
N ILE A 81 -14.70 -18.63 13.54
CA ILE A 81 -14.18 -17.37 12.99
C ILE A 81 -14.54 -17.25 11.51
N ALA A 82 -14.38 -18.32 10.73
CA ALA A 82 -14.72 -18.35 9.32
C ALA A 82 -16.20 -18.00 9.09
N ASP A 83 -17.11 -18.66 9.82
CA ASP A 83 -18.56 -18.40 9.75
C ASP A 83 -18.88 -16.95 10.14
N SER A 84 -18.22 -16.42 11.18
CA SER A 84 -18.45 -15.04 11.61
C SER A 84 -18.01 -14.03 10.56
N LEU A 85 -16.85 -14.26 9.93
CA LEU A 85 -16.34 -13.40 8.86
C LEU A 85 -17.21 -13.50 7.61
N GLU A 86 -17.61 -14.71 7.22
CA GLU A 86 -18.50 -14.92 6.08
C GLU A 86 -19.80 -14.12 6.25
N ASN A 87 -20.45 -14.22 7.41
CA ASN A 87 -21.68 -13.47 7.70
C ASN A 87 -21.47 -11.95 7.71
N GLN A 88 -20.32 -11.46 8.19
CA GLN A 88 -20.01 -10.03 8.22
C GLN A 88 -19.71 -9.45 6.83
N PHE A 89 -19.13 -10.26 5.94
CA PHE A 89 -18.76 -9.86 4.58
C PHE A 89 -19.79 -10.25 3.52
N GLN A 90 -21.00 -10.65 3.94
CA GLN A 90 -22.12 -10.78 3.02
C GLN A 90 -22.56 -9.40 2.51
N LEU A 91 -23.03 -9.37 1.27
CA LEU A 91 -23.62 -8.16 0.69
C LEU A 91 -24.87 -7.85 1.50
N ASN A 92 -24.81 -6.79 2.32
CA ASN A 92 -26.01 -6.28 2.95
C ASN A 92 -26.97 -5.84 1.84
N GLU A 93 -28.21 -6.33 1.84
CA GLU A 93 -29.27 -5.80 0.99
C GLU A 93 -29.67 -4.41 1.52
N LEU A 94 -28.82 -3.42 1.28
CA LEU A 94 -29.07 -2.01 1.58
C LEU A 94 -29.81 -1.36 0.41
N HIS A 95 -30.87 -2.02 -0.06
CA HIS A 95 -31.71 -1.48 -1.13
C HIS A 95 -32.68 -0.48 -0.51
N ASP A 96 -32.47 0.79 -0.80
CA ASP A 96 -33.39 1.86 -0.44
C ASP A 96 -33.88 2.51 -1.73
N ASN A 97 -35.11 2.18 -2.12
CA ASN A 97 -35.72 2.64 -3.38
C ASN A 97 -35.68 4.16 -3.52
N ASP A 98 -35.84 4.89 -2.41
CA ASP A 98 -35.83 6.35 -2.39
C ASP A 98 -34.42 6.87 -2.72
N THR A 99 -33.40 6.38 -2.02
CA THR A 99 -31.99 6.74 -2.29
C THR A 99 -31.59 6.38 -3.72
N GLU A 100 -31.95 5.19 -4.19
CA GLU A 100 -31.61 4.76 -5.55
C GLU A 100 -32.29 5.62 -6.62
N THR A 101 -33.54 6.00 -6.40
CA THR A 101 -34.26 6.90 -7.30
C THR A 101 -33.61 8.28 -7.33
N ILE A 102 -33.20 8.83 -6.17
CA ILE A 102 -32.50 10.11 -6.08
C ILE A 102 -31.16 10.08 -6.81
N VAL A 103 -30.34 9.05 -6.55
CA VAL A 103 -29.03 8.89 -7.17
C VAL A 103 -29.18 8.68 -8.68
N GLY A 104 -30.08 7.80 -9.11
CA GLY A 104 -30.35 7.53 -10.52
C GLY A 104 -30.80 8.78 -11.27
N ASN A 105 -31.69 9.58 -10.67
CA ASN A 105 -32.12 10.85 -11.25
C ASN A 105 -30.97 11.86 -11.33
N SER A 106 -30.16 11.99 -10.28
CA SER A 106 -28.99 12.90 -10.26
C SER A 106 -27.98 12.56 -11.35
N VAL A 107 -27.59 11.29 -11.45
CA VAL A 107 -26.67 10.81 -12.48
C VAL A 107 -27.24 11.02 -13.88
N ARG A 108 -28.52 10.71 -14.08
CA ARG A 108 -29.20 10.93 -15.37
C ARG A 108 -29.21 12.40 -15.75
N CYS A 109 -29.51 13.30 -14.81
CA CYS A 109 -29.49 14.74 -15.03
C CYS A 109 -28.08 15.21 -15.41
N PHE A 110 -27.04 14.76 -14.71
CA PHE A 110 -25.64 15.09 -15.01
C PHE A 110 -25.19 14.63 -16.41
N LEU A 111 -25.50 13.39 -16.78
CA LEU A 111 -25.13 12.84 -18.09
C LEU A 111 -25.88 13.50 -19.24
N ASN A 112 -27.13 13.94 -19.00
CA ASN A 112 -27.96 14.61 -20.00
C ASN A 112 -27.78 16.14 -19.99
N THR A 113 -26.96 16.70 -19.10
CA THR A 113 -26.67 18.12 -19.15
C THR A 113 -25.71 18.37 -20.32
N VAL A 114 -26.14 19.19 -21.28
CA VAL A 114 -25.25 19.68 -22.33
C VAL A 114 -24.09 20.41 -21.64
N PRO A 115 -22.82 20.13 -21.99
CA PRO A 115 -21.72 20.88 -21.43
C PRO A 115 -21.96 22.36 -21.72
N ASN A 116 -22.13 23.17 -20.67
CA ASN A 116 -22.15 24.62 -20.83
C ASN A 116 -20.83 24.99 -21.48
N HIS A 117 -20.88 25.46 -22.72
CA HIS A 117 -19.70 25.97 -23.41
C HIS A 117 -19.41 27.33 -22.77
N PHE A 118 -18.65 27.30 -21.68
CA PHE A 118 -18.19 28.50 -20.98
C PHE A 118 -17.15 29.20 -21.86
N ASN A 119 -17.62 29.98 -22.85
CA ASN A 119 -16.77 30.76 -23.73
C ASN A 119 -16.42 32.14 -23.15
N ASP A 120 -16.99 32.49 -21.99
CA ASP A 120 -16.82 33.81 -21.36
C ASP A 120 -15.60 33.88 -20.42
N PHE A 121 -14.60 33.01 -20.60
CA PHE A 121 -13.34 33.14 -19.87
C PHE A 121 -12.45 34.18 -20.55
N PRO A 122 -11.92 35.16 -19.81
CA PRO A 122 -10.91 36.03 -20.37
C PRO A 122 -9.69 35.21 -20.82
N PRO A 123 -8.97 35.64 -21.88
CA PRO A 123 -7.73 34.99 -22.27
C PRO A 123 -6.76 34.98 -21.09
N THR A 124 -6.04 33.87 -20.91
CA THR A 124 -5.08 33.70 -19.82
C THR A 124 -4.04 34.81 -19.85
N ASN A 125 -3.80 35.44 -18.70
CA ASN A 125 -2.82 36.51 -18.59
C ASN A 125 -1.40 35.92 -18.57
N ASN A 126 -0.43 36.57 -19.23
CA ASN A 126 0.98 36.17 -19.20
C ASN A 126 1.51 36.00 -17.76
N ASN A 127 1.09 36.86 -16.83
CA ASN A 127 1.46 36.78 -15.42
C ASN A 127 0.95 35.50 -14.74
N GLU A 128 -0.25 35.02 -15.11
CA GLU A 128 -0.79 33.76 -14.61
C GLU A 128 0.05 32.57 -15.09
N ILE A 129 0.42 32.56 -16.37
CA ILE A 129 1.27 31.53 -16.97
C ILE A 129 2.64 31.52 -16.29
N ILE A 130 3.27 32.69 -16.11
CA ILE A 130 4.56 32.82 -15.42
C ILE A 130 4.47 32.32 -13.98
N ASN A 131 3.39 32.65 -13.26
CA ASN A 131 3.17 32.17 -11.89
C ASN A 131 3.00 30.64 -11.83
N CYS A 132 2.32 30.03 -12.80
CA CYS A 132 2.20 28.59 -12.91
C CYS A 132 3.56 27.93 -13.18
N ILE A 133 4.36 28.47 -14.11
CA ILE A 133 5.71 27.99 -14.41
C ILE A 133 6.59 28.05 -13.17
N LYS A 134 6.60 29.17 -12.43
CA LYS A 134 7.41 29.34 -11.21
C LYS A 134 7.05 28.35 -10.09
N LYS A 135 5.80 27.87 -10.04
CA LYS A 135 5.33 26.88 -9.06
C LYS A 135 5.68 25.44 -9.41
N LEU A 136 6.22 25.17 -10.60
CA LEU A 136 6.62 23.82 -11.00
C LEU A 136 7.74 23.29 -10.10
N ASN A 137 7.56 22.07 -9.58
CA ASN A 137 8.61 21.42 -8.81
C ASN A 137 9.70 20.89 -9.76
N LYS A 138 10.92 21.41 -9.59
CA LYS A 138 12.11 21.12 -10.40
C LYS A 138 12.45 19.64 -10.54
N ASN A 139 12.11 18.81 -9.56
CA ASN A 139 12.50 17.40 -9.48
C ASN A 139 11.39 16.43 -9.91
N LYS A 140 10.29 16.93 -10.49
CA LYS A 140 9.25 16.05 -11.05
C LYS A 140 9.76 15.35 -12.31
N ALA A 141 9.31 14.11 -12.48
CA ALA A 141 9.60 13.35 -13.69
C ALA A 141 8.93 14.02 -14.91
N PRO A 142 9.53 13.95 -16.10
CA PRO A 142 8.94 14.48 -17.33
C PRO A 142 7.63 13.76 -17.67
N GLY A 143 6.76 14.47 -18.38
CA GLY A 143 5.52 13.92 -18.91
C GLY A 143 5.75 13.00 -20.12
N TYR A 144 4.67 12.71 -20.84
CA TYR A 144 4.73 11.95 -22.09
C TYR A 144 5.57 12.65 -23.17
N ASP A 145 5.63 13.99 -23.12
CA ASP A 145 6.44 14.85 -23.98
C ASP A 145 7.95 14.75 -23.72
N GLY A 146 8.37 14.13 -22.62
CA GLY A 146 9.79 14.00 -22.25
C GLY A 146 10.44 15.30 -21.74
N ILE A 147 9.68 16.39 -21.58
CA ILE A 147 10.21 17.69 -21.17
C ILE A 147 10.28 17.76 -19.65
N ASN A 148 11.47 18.05 -19.11
CA ASN A 148 11.67 18.17 -17.67
C ASN A 148 11.34 19.59 -17.19
N ASN A 149 10.71 19.72 -16.01
CA ASN A 149 10.40 21.00 -15.36
C ASN A 149 11.64 21.90 -15.20
N LYS A 150 12.84 21.33 -15.04
CA LYS A 150 14.09 22.10 -14.99
C LYS A 150 14.34 22.89 -16.28
N ILE A 151 13.94 22.37 -17.44
CA ILE A 151 14.10 23.04 -18.74
C ILE A 151 13.07 24.16 -18.85
N ILE A 152 11.81 23.89 -18.48
CA ILE A 152 10.71 24.87 -18.52
C ILE A 152 11.02 26.10 -17.65
N LEU A 153 11.58 25.89 -16.46
CA LEU A 153 11.98 26.96 -15.54
C LEU A 153 13.14 27.83 -16.06
N ASN A 154 13.91 27.34 -17.03
CA ASN A 154 15.08 28.01 -17.59
C ASN A 154 14.84 28.57 -19.01
N LEU A 155 13.58 28.58 -19.48
CA LEU A 155 13.25 29.18 -20.76
C LEU A 155 13.49 30.70 -20.72
N PRO A 156 13.99 31.30 -21.82
CA PRO A 156 14.18 32.73 -21.89
C PRO A 156 12.82 33.44 -21.79
N TYR A 157 12.74 34.46 -20.93
CA TYR A 157 11.61 35.38 -20.91
C TYR A 157 11.74 36.33 -22.10
N HIS A 158 10.74 36.36 -22.98
CA HIS A 158 10.60 37.44 -23.95
C HIS A 158 9.76 38.54 -23.29
N ASP A 159 10.43 39.62 -22.89
CA ASP A 159 9.77 40.85 -22.45
C ASP A 159 9.33 41.62 -23.71
N TYR A 160 8.02 41.67 -23.95
CA TYR A 160 7.37 42.60 -24.89
C TYR A 160 6.45 43.51 -24.10
#